data_AF-A0A950AX14-F1
#
_entry.id   AF-A0A950AX14-F1
#
_cell.length_a   1.000
_cell.length_b   1.000
_cell.length_c   1.000
_cell.angle_alpha   90.00
_cell.angle_beta   90.00
_cell.angle_gamma   90.00
#
_symmetry.space_group_name_H-M   'P 1'
#
loop_
_entity.id
_entity.type
_entity.pdbx_description
1 polymer ?
#
loop_
_entity_poly.entity_id
_entity_poly.type
_entity_poly.pdbx_seq_one_letter_code
_entity_poly.pdbx_strand_id
1 'polypeptide(L)' 'MDWDVRRFDELDSTNRYLIDEARAGAPEGVVAVADRQTAGRGRLDRSWEAPPGSALLLSVLLRPDLLPTHVHSTTMATAV' A
#
# COMPACT_ATOMS: atom_id res chain seq x y z
N MET A 1 10.60 -13.19 7.34
CA MET A 1 9.91 -11.97 6.86
C MET A 1 9.48 -11.25 8.11
N ASP A 2 10.18 -10.18 8.47
CA ASP A 2 9.82 -9.38 9.64
C ASP A 2 8.93 -8.24 9.15
N TRP A 3 7.77 -8.09 9.79
CA TRP A 3 6.80 -7.07 9.43
C TRP A 3 7.11 -5.78 10.19
N ASP A 4 7.40 -4.71 9.45
CA ASP A 4 7.55 -3.36 10.00
C ASP A 4 6.26 -2.56 9.75
N VAL A 5 5.37 -2.58 10.74
CA VAL A 5 4.05 -1.92 10.65
C VAL A 5 4.14 -0.49 11.18
N ARG A 6 4.00 0.48 10.27
CA ARG A 6 4.02 1.92 10.56
C ARG A 6 2.60 2.48 10.47
N ARG A 7 2.15 3.11 11.56
CA ARG A 7 0.82 3.71 11.68
C ARG A 7 0.91 5.23 11.60
N PHE A 8 -0.04 5.82 10.89
CA PHE A 8 -0.16 7.25 10.70
C PHE A 8 -1.59 7.69 10.96
N ASP A 9 -1.76 8.87 11.56
CA ASP A 9 -3.09 9.46 11.70
C ASP A 9 -3.62 9.88 10.31
N GLU A 10 -2.75 10.46 9.48
CA GLU A 10 -3.09 10.93 8.14
C GLU A 10 -1.91 10.75 7.17
N LEU A 11 -2.21 10.35 5.93
CA LEU A 11 -1.31 10.38 4.79
C LEU A 11 -2.04 10.91 3.55
N ASP A 12 -1.30 11.28 2.50
CA ASP A 12 -1.89 11.49 1.18
C ASP A 12 -2.38 10.14 0.60
N SER A 13 -1.50 9.14 0.57
CA SER A 13 -1.79 7.77 0.19
C SER A 13 -0.78 6.80 0.81
N THR A 14 -1.27 5.76 1.48
CA THR A 14 -0.42 4.67 2.02
C THR A 14 0.45 4.04 0.92
N ASN A 15 -0.10 3.87 -0.28
CA ASN A 15 0.63 3.34 -1.43
C ASN A 15 1.69 4.31 -1.96
N ARG A 16 1.42 5.63 -1.95
CA ARG A 16 2.42 6.64 -2.35
C ARG A 16 3.59 6.63 -1.37
N TYR A 17 3.30 6.65 -0.07
CA TYR A 17 4.29 6.56 0.98
C TYR A 17 5.21 5.34 0.80
N LEU A 18 4.66 4.14 0.54
CA LEU A 18 5.50 2.96 0.33
C LEU A 18 6.29 2.96 -0.98
N ILE A 19 5.81 3.63 -2.04
CA ILE A 19 6.62 3.84 -3.25
C ILE A 19 7.88 4.66 -2.91
N ASP A 20 7.73 5.69 -2.09
CA ASP A 20 8.85 6.57 -1.73
C ASP A 20 9.81 5.87 -0.75
N GLU A 21 9.30 5.11 0.22
CA GLU A 21 10.12 4.23 1.07
C GLU A 21 10.89 3.19 0.25
N ALA A 22 10.23 2.55 -0.74
CA ALA A 22 10.88 1.58 -1.62
C ALA A 22 12.04 2.21 -2.41
N ARG A 23 11.86 3.46 -2.88
CA ARG A 23 12.91 4.25 -3.56
C ARG A 23 14.05 4.63 -2.62
N ALA A 24 13.73 4.90 -1.35
CA ALA A 24 14.71 5.14 -0.30
C ALA A 24 15.46 3.87 0.16
N GLY A 25 15.10 2.70 -0.37
CA GLY A 25 15.78 1.43 -0.09
C GLY A 25 15.16 0.63 1.04
N ALA A 26 13.93 0.94 1.46
CA ALA A 26 13.25 0.17 2.48
C ALA A 26 13.09 -1.31 2.09
N PRO A 27 13.25 -2.25 3.04
CA PRO A 27 13.17 -3.67 2.78
C PRO A 27 11.74 -4.12 2.47
N GLU A 28 11.59 -5.32 1.92
CA GLU A 28 10.30 -6.01 1.89
C GLU A 28 9.72 -6.18 3.31
N GLY A 29 8.40 -6.11 3.45
CA GLY A 29 7.71 -6.30 4.73
C GLY A 29 7.35 -5.00 5.47
N VAL A 30 7.70 -3.83 4.92
CA VAL A 30 7.19 -2.54 5.41
C VAL A 30 5.70 -2.41 5.07
N VAL A 31 4.90 -2.12 6.08
CA VAL A 31 3.44 -1.95 5.99
C VAL A 31 3.10 -0.54 6.45
N ALA A 32 2.36 0.19 5.63
CA ALA A 32 1.82 1.48 5.99
C ALA A 32 0.32 1.35 6.27
N VAL A 33 -0.12 1.87 7.42
CA VAL A 33 -1.53 1.96 7.79
C VAL A 33 -1.85 3.42 8.12
N ALA A 34 -2.98 3.92 7.64
CA ALA A 34 -3.43 5.27 7.95
C ALA A 34 -4.89 5.30 8.39
N ASP A 35 -5.23 6.14 9.37
CA ASP A 35 -6.64 6.35 9.75
C ASP A 35 -7.38 7.21 8.71
N ARG A 36 -6.66 8.04 7.97
CA ARG A 36 -7.18 8.90 6.89
C ARG A 36 -6.22 9.00 5.71
N GLN A 37 -6.79 8.98 4.50
CA GLN A 37 -6.07 9.34 3.27
C GLN A 37 -6.71 10.57 2.61
N THR A 38 -5.92 11.62 2.37
CA THR A 38 -6.40 12.88 1.77
C THR A 38 -6.38 12.86 0.23
N ALA A 39 -5.58 11.98 -0.36
CA ALA A 39 -5.43 11.84 -1.81
C ALA A 39 -5.38 10.34 -2.20
N GLY A 40 -6.32 9.55 -1.67
CA GLY A 40 -6.44 8.13 -2.01
C GLY A 40 -6.66 7.91 -3.50
N ARG A 41 -5.96 6.91 -4.06
CA ARG A 41 -6.02 6.56 -5.48
C ARG A 41 -6.53 5.14 -5.68
N GLY A 42 -7.62 5.02 -6.44
CA GLY A 42 -8.12 3.77 -6.98
C GLY A 42 -7.48 3.42 -8.32
N ARG A 43 -7.97 2.33 -8.95
CA ARG A 43 -7.55 1.92 -10.29
C ARG A 43 -8.10 2.88 -11.35
N LEU A 44 -7.38 2.98 -12.47
CA LEU A 44 -7.77 3.80 -13.65
C LEU A 44 -8.01 5.27 -13.26
N ASP A 45 -7.07 5.83 -12.47
CA ASP A 45 -7.05 7.22 -12.00
C ASP A 45 -8.31 7.71 -11.24
N ARG A 46 -9.12 6.78 -10.75
CA ARG A 46 -10.24 7.11 -9.86
C ARG A 46 -9.73 7.53 -8.47
N SER A 47 -10.44 8.43 -7.82
CA SER A 47 -10.22 8.70 -6.39
C SER A 47 -10.66 7.52 -5.53
N TRP A 48 -10.01 7.36 -4.39
CA TRP A 48 -10.45 6.48 -3.32
C TRP A 48 -10.69 7.33 -2.08
N GLU A 49 -11.94 7.34 -1.61
CA GLU A 49 -12.38 8.08 -0.43
C GLU A 49 -12.94 7.10 0.59
N ALA A 50 -12.56 7.29 1.85
CA ALA A 50 -13.06 6.50 2.97
C ALA A 50 -13.34 7.44 4.15
N PRO A 51 -14.60 7.50 4.65
CA PRO A 51 -14.89 8.14 5.92
C PRO A 51 -14.02 7.59 7.07
N PRO A 52 -13.71 8.39 8.09
CA PRO A 52 -12.96 7.92 9.25
C PRO A 52 -13.58 6.67 9.88
N GLY A 53 -12.76 5.64 10.10
CA GLY A 53 -13.18 4.37 10.70
C GLY A 53 -14.03 3.46 9.79
N SER A 54 -14.30 3.83 8.53
CA SER A 54 -15.13 3.01 7.64
C SER A 54 -14.34 1.98 6.84
N ALA A 55 -13.01 2.06 6.83
CA ALA A 55 -12.14 1.17 6.08
C ALA A 55 -10.78 1.04 6.76
N LEU A 56 -10.12 -0.10 6.54
CA LEU A 56 -8.71 -0.26 6.85
C LEU A 56 -7.89 0.21 5.64
N LEU A 57 -7.24 1.37 5.77
CA LEU A 57 -6.38 1.90 4.72
C LEU A 57 -4.96 1.39 4.95
N LEU A 58 -4.52 0.46 4.10
CA LEU A 58 -3.19 -0.14 4.22
C LEU A 58 -2.52 -0.33 2.87
N SER A 59 -1.20 -0.37 2.88
CA SER A 59 -0.38 -0.87 1.77
C SER A 59 0.76 -1.73 2.33
N VAL A 60 1.27 -2.66 1.51
CA VAL A 60 2.37 -3.56 1.88
C VAL A 60 3.44 -3.51 0.80
N LEU A 61 4.70 -3.34 1.21
CA LEU A 61 5.84 -3.36 0.30
C LEU A 61 6.31 -4.81 0.11
N LEU A 62 6.16 -5.31 -1.13
CA LEU A 62 6.56 -6.65 -1.54
C LEU A 62 7.64 -6.56 -2.64
N ARG A 63 8.58 -7.50 -2.62
CA ARG A 63 9.63 -7.71 -3.62
C ARG A 63 9.60 -9.19 -4.07
N PRO A 64 8.48 -9.65 -4.66
CA PRO A 64 8.30 -11.06 -4.98
C PRO A 64 9.29 -11.49 -6.06
N ASP A 65 9.87 -12.69 -5.89
CA ASP A 65 10.70 -13.34 -6.91
C ASP A 65 9.79 -13.95 -7.99
N LEU A 66 9.29 -13.08 -8.87
CA LEU A 66 8.38 -13.45 -9.95
C LEU A 66 8.84 -12.84 -11.27
N LEU A 67 8.62 -13.59 -12.36
CA LEU A 67 8.75 -13.05 -13.69
C LEU A 67 7.77 -11.87 -13.90
N PRO A 68 8.12 -10.84 -14.68
CA PRO A 68 7.23 -9.72 -14.98
C PRO A 68 5.87 -10.16 -15.55
N THR A 69 5.81 -11.28 -16.26
CA THR A 69 4.58 -11.86 -16.79
C THR A 69 3.62 -12.34 -15.70
N HIS A 70 4.09 -12.58 -14.48
CA HIS A 70 3.29 -13.13 -13.37
C HIS A 70 2.89 -12.08 -12.33
N VAL A 71 3.31 -10.81 -12.44
CA VAL A 71 3.02 -9.77 -11.42
C VAL A 71 1.53 -9.49 -11.19
N HIS A 72 0.67 -9.83 -12.16
CA HIS A 72 -0.78 -9.72 -12.03
C HIS A 72 -1.34 -10.64 -10.93
N SER A 73 -0.68 -11.76 -10.67
CA SER A 73 -1.07 -12.70 -9.61
C SER A 73 -1.00 -12.06 -8.22
N THR A 74 -0.06 -11.14 -7.98
CA THR A 74 0.03 -10.39 -6.71
C THR A 74 -1.23 -9.56 -6.47
N THR A 75 -1.76 -8.90 -7.50
CA THR A 75 -3.00 -8.13 -7.36
C THR A 75 -4.20 -9.03 -7.07
N MET A 76 -4.28 -10.19 -7.73
CA MET A 76 -5.35 -11.15 -7.49
C MET A 76 -5.31 -11.72 -6.07
N ALA A 77 -4.13 -12.08 -5.57
CA ALA A 77 -3.95 -12.64 -4.23
C ALA A 77 -4.37 -11.66 -3.12
N THR A 78 -4.20 -10.34 -3.35
CA THR A 78 -4.60 -9.30 -2.38
C THR A 78 -6.08 -8.91 -2.42
N ALA A 79 -6.82 -9.38 -3.43
CA ALA A 79 -8.22 -8.98 -3.65
C ALA A 79 -9.25 -9.94 -2.99
N VAL A 80 -8.78 -10.94 -2.25
CA VAL A 80 -9.60 -12.01 -1.64
C VAL A 80 -10.02 -11.63 -0.23
#